data_AF-A0A3F2V1J1-F1
#
_entry.id   AF-A0A3F2V1J1-F1
#
_cell.length_a   1.000
_cell.length_b   1.000
_cell.length_c   1.000
_cell.angle_alpha   90.00
_cell.angle_beta   90.00
_cell.angle_gamma   90.00
#
_symmetry.space_group_name_H-M   'P 1'
#
loop_
_entity.id
_entity.type
_entity.pdbx_description
1 polymer ?
#
loop_
_entity_poly.entity_id
_entity_poly.type
_entity_poly.pdbx_seq_one_letter_code
_entity_poly.pdbx_strand_id
1 'polypeptide(L)'
;MGAYNWAADIGAETQQVVQHLLQEKRHPEQSYRRILALLGNAKQYGRQRLNNACARALLINSPTRKSVESILKQGLDQVPYSTEATDAGQDLNLDHHENIRGADYYH
;
A
#
# COMPACT_ATOMS: atom_id res chain seq x y z
N MET A 1 10.06 -17.96 3.82
CA MET A 1 8.61 -17.75 3.56
C MET A 1 7.91 -17.18 4.80
N GLY A 2 8.26 -15.97 5.26
CA GLY A 2 7.67 -15.40 6.47
C GLY A 2 6.52 -14.43 6.17
N ALA A 3 6.83 -13.34 5.49
CA ALA A 3 5.89 -12.23 5.30
C ALA A 3 4.70 -12.54 4.36
N TYR A 4 4.89 -13.37 3.34
CA TYR A 4 3.80 -13.73 2.40
C TYR A 4 2.70 -14.57 3.07
N ASN A 5 3.09 -15.55 3.89
CA ASN A 5 2.14 -16.37 4.64
C ASN A 5 1.42 -15.54 5.70
N TRP A 6 2.16 -14.66 6.40
CA TRP A 6 1.54 -13.76 7.37
C TRP A 6 0.52 -12.80 6.72
N ALA A 7 0.79 -12.33 5.50
CA ALA A 7 -0.16 -11.54 4.73
C ALA A 7 -1.45 -12.33 4.44
N ALA A 8 -1.33 -13.60 4.06
CA ALA A 8 -2.48 -14.48 3.83
C ALA A 8 -3.30 -14.71 5.11
N ASP A 9 -2.64 -14.85 6.27
CA ASP A 9 -3.36 -14.96 7.54
C ASP A 9 -4.16 -13.68 7.87
N ILE A 10 -3.71 -12.50 7.43
CA ILE A 10 -4.45 -11.23 7.61
C ILE A 10 -5.65 -11.18 6.66
N GLY A 11 -5.44 -11.54 5.39
CA GLY A 11 -6.49 -11.70 4.41
C GLY A 11 -5.99 -11.70 2.97
N ALA A 12 -6.86 -12.13 2.05
CA ALA A 12 -6.52 -12.31 0.64
C ALA A 12 -6.03 -11.01 -0.02
N GLU A 13 -6.66 -9.87 0.28
CA GLU A 13 -6.30 -8.59 -0.32
C GLU A 13 -4.95 -8.09 0.17
N THR A 14 -4.64 -8.31 1.45
CA THR A 14 -3.29 -8.05 1.98
C THR A 14 -2.24 -8.91 1.28
N GLN A 15 -2.53 -10.20 1.04
CA GLN A 15 -1.64 -11.09 0.30
C GLN A 15 -1.40 -10.60 -1.13
N GLN A 16 -2.43 -10.16 -1.84
CA GLN A 16 -2.33 -9.63 -3.20
C GLN A 16 -1.44 -8.37 -3.28
N VAL A 17 -1.59 -7.44 -2.34
CA VAL A 17 -0.72 -6.25 -2.26
C VAL A 17 0.74 -6.66 -1.98
N VAL A 18 0.97 -7.59 -1.06
CA VAL A 18 2.32 -8.10 -0.78
C VAL A 18 2.93 -8.78 -2.00
N GLN A 19 2.14 -9.54 -2.76
CA GLN A 19 2.59 -10.14 -4.02
C GLN A 19 3.02 -9.08 -5.03
N HIS A 20 2.25 -8.01 -5.20
CA HIS A 20 2.61 -6.88 -6.06
C HIS A 20 3.94 -6.25 -5.64
N LEU A 21 4.12 -5.97 -4.35
CA LEU A 21 5.36 -5.38 -3.82
C LEU A 21 6.57 -6.32 -3.99
N LEU A 22 6.37 -7.63 -3.95
CA LEU A 22 7.43 -8.62 -4.21
C LEU A 22 7.80 -8.72 -5.69
N GLN A 23 6.82 -8.53 -6.60
CA GLN A 23 7.03 -8.58 -8.05
C GLN A 23 7.69 -7.30 -8.59
N GLU A 24 7.69 -6.20 -7.82
CA GLU A 24 8.34 -4.94 -8.17
C GLU A 24 9.87 -5.12 -8.24
N LYS A 25 10.38 -5.33 -9.46
CA LYS A 25 11.78 -5.72 -9.75
C LYS A 25 12.85 -4.67 -9.38
N ARG A 26 12.46 -3.49 -8.91
CA ARG A 26 13.36 -2.33 -8.83
C ARG A 26 14.38 -2.48 -7.69
N HIS A 27 13.98 -2.94 -6.48
CA HIS A 27 14.91 -3.18 -5.35
C HIS A 27 14.40 -4.23 -4.32
N PRO A 28 14.83 -5.51 -4.39
CA PRO A 28 14.27 -6.60 -3.56
C PRO A 28 14.43 -6.39 -2.05
N GLU A 29 15.55 -5.85 -1.59
CA GLU A 29 15.78 -5.61 -0.15
C GLU A 29 14.86 -4.51 0.42
N GLN A 30 14.56 -3.49 -0.39
CA GLN A 30 13.67 -2.40 0.02
C GLN A 30 12.20 -2.87 0.02
N SER A 31 11.81 -3.73 -0.92
CA SER A 31 10.49 -4.34 -0.96
C SER A 31 10.17 -5.12 0.31
N TYR A 32 11.14 -5.86 0.85
CA TYR A 32 10.93 -6.62 2.09
C TYR A 32 10.65 -5.71 3.29
N ARG A 33 11.41 -4.62 3.46
CA ARG A 33 11.16 -3.64 4.53
C ARG A 33 9.80 -2.96 4.38
N ARG A 34 9.39 -2.64 3.15
CA ARG A 34 8.05 -2.07 2.87
C ARG A 34 6.93 -3.04 3.24
N ILE A 35 7.08 -4.32 2.92
CA ILE A 35 6.13 -5.38 3.26
C ILE A 35 6.02 -5.53 4.78
N LEU A 36 7.14 -5.59 5.50
CA LEU A 36 7.10 -5.66 6.96
C LEU A 36 6.43 -4.44 7.59
N ALA A 37 6.70 -3.25 7.07
CA ALA A 37 6.04 -2.03 7.53
C ALA A 37 4.53 -2.04 7.25
N LEU A 38 4.12 -2.55 6.07
CA LEU A 38 2.71 -2.72 5.71
C LEU A 38 2.00 -3.67 6.69
N LEU A 39 2.58 -4.85 6.94
CA LEU A 39 2.00 -5.86 7.84
C LEU A 39 2.00 -5.38 9.30
N GLY A 40 2.95 -4.52 9.68
CA GLY A 40 3.00 -3.85 10.98
C GLY A 40 1.75 -3.03 11.29
N ASN A 41 1.07 -2.47 10.29
CA ASN A 41 -0.19 -1.73 10.47
C ASN A 41 -1.31 -2.60 11.05
N ALA A 42 -1.24 -3.93 10.94
CA ALA A 42 -2.20 -4.84 11.56
C ALA A 42 -2.23 -4.70 13.09
N LYS A 43 -1.09 -4.33 13.72
CA LYS A 43 -1.02 -4.10 15.17
C LYS A 43 -1.73 -2.81 15.60
N GLN A 44 -1.70 -1.79 14.75
CA GLN A 44 -2.26 -0.48 15.05
C GLN A 44 -3.74 -0.37 14.69
N TYR A 45 -4.12 -0.88 13.52
CA TYR A 45 -5.48 -0.73 12.98
C TYR A 45 -6.31 -2.01 13.05
N GLY A 46 -5.68 -3.15 13.32
CA GLY A 46 -6.32 -4.46 13.28
C GLY A 46 -6.27 -5.11 11.90
N ARG A 47 -6.41 -6.44 11.88
CA ARG A 47 -6.28 -7.27 10.67
C ARG A 47 -7.37 -6.98 9.64
N GLN A 48 -8.62 -6.87 10.10
CA GLN A 48 -9.77 -6.61 9.23
C GLN A 48 -9.65 -5.27 8.51
N ARG A 49 -9.30 -4.21 9.24
CA ARG A 49 -9.10 -2.87 8.68
C ARG A 49 -7.95 -2.84 7.68
N LEU A 50 -6.84 -3.50 7.98
CA LEU A 50 -5.71 -3.62 7.05
C LEU A 50 -6.14 -4.33 5.76
N ASN A 51 -6.88 -5.44 5.85
CA ASN A 51 -7.35 -6.16 4.67
C ASN A 51 -8.29 -5.30 3.82
N ASN A 52 -9.24 -4.58 4.43
CA ASN A 52 -10.13 -3.66 3.71
C ASN A 52 -9.37 -2.50 3.06
N ALA A 53 -8.34 -1.98 3.72
CA ALA A 53 -7.51 -0.92 3.15
C ALA A 53 -6.70 -1.43 1.95
N CYS A 54 -6.18 -2.66 2.01
CA CYS A 54 -5.55 -3.33 0.88
C CYS A 54 -6.54 -3.53 -0.28
N ALA A 55 -7.78 -3.93 0.02
CA ALA A 55 -8.84 -4.06 -0.98
C ALA A 55 -9.07 -2.73 -1.71
N ARG A 56 -9.21 -1.63 -0.97
CA ARG A 56 -9.36 -0.29 -1.55
C ARG A 56 -8.16 0.11 -2.40
N ALA A 57 -6.95 -0.16 -1.93
CA ALA A 57 -5.72 0.14 -2.66
C ALA A 57 -5.64 -0.61 -4.00
N LEU A 58 -6.09 -1.87 -4.04
CA LEU A 58 -6.20 -2.66 -5.27
C LEU A 58 -7.28 -2.09 -6.21
N LEU A 59 -8.45 -1.73 -5.66
CA LEU A 59 -9.56 -1.16 -6.43
C LEU A 59 -9.17 0.14 -7.16
N ILE A 60 -8.37 1.00 -6.52
CA ILE A 60 -7.89 2.25 -7.12
C ILE A 60 -6.60 2.05 -7.95
N ASN A 61 -6.20 0.81 -8.24
CA ASN A 61 -4.96 0.45 -8.94
C ASN A 61 -3.68 1.07 -8.32
N SER A 62 -3.68 1.23 -6.99
CA SER A 62 -2.56 1.79 -6.24
C SER A 62 -2.14 0.89 -5.06
N PRO A 63 -1.65 -0.34 -5.31
CA PRO A 63 -1.28 -1.31 -4.27
C PRO A 63 0.08 -0.99 -3.62
N THR A 64 0.25 0.25 -3.15
CA THR A 64 1.47 0.69 -2.46
C THR A 64 1.24 0.78 -0.95
N ARG A 65 2.32 0.62 -0.18
CA ARG A 65 2.27 0.83 1.28
C ARG A 65 1.71 2.21 1.64
N LYS A 66 2.15 3.27 0.96
CA LYS A 66 1.71 4.64 1.22
C LYS A 66 0.20 4.79 0.99
N SER A 67 -0.33 4.22 -0.09
CA SER A 67 -1.77 4.24 -0.39
C SER A 67 -2.56 3.56 0.72
N VAL A 68 -2.16 2.34 1.12
CA VAL A 68 -2.82 1.60 2.22
C VAL A 68 -2.76 2.39 3.52
N GLU A 69 -1.62 2.98 3.85
CA GLU A 69 -1.47 3.79 5.07
C GLU A 69 -2.35 5.05 5.05
N SER A 70 -2.47 5.72 3.90
CA SER A 70 -3.38 6.86 3.72
C SER A 70 -4.85 6.44 3.92
N ILE A 71 -5.25 5.32 3.32
CA ILE A 71 -6.60 4.76 3.42
C ILE A 71 -6.95 4.45 4.89
N LEU A 72 -6.02 3.85 5.64
CA LEU A 72 -6.19 3.55 7.07
C LEU A 72 -6.28 4.82 7.93
N LYS A 73 -5.42 5.82 7.65
CA LYS A 73 -5.41 7.10 8.37
C LYS A 73 -6.69 7.88 8.16
N GLN A 74 -7.22 7.88 6.94
CA GLN A 74 -8.45 8.56 6.58
C GLN A 74 -9.71 7.77 6.95
N GLY A 75 -9.58 6.54 7.44
CA GLY A 75 -10.72 5.68 7.78
C GLY A 75 -11.51 5.20 6.56
N LEU A 76 -10.94 5.35 5.36
CA LEU A 76 -11.55 4.97 4.10
C LEU A 76 -11.80 3.45 4.01
N ASP A 77 -11.08 2.64 4.77
CA ASP A 77 -11.29 1.20 4.89
C ASP A 77 -12.65 0.80 5.51
N GLN A 78 -13.34 1.74 6.14
CA GLN A 78 -14.63 1.54 6.81
C GLN A 78 -15.81 2.12 6.03
N VAL A 79 -15.55 2.91 4.99
CA VAL A 79 -16.60 3.54 4.19
C VAL A 79 -17.08 2.53 3.14
N PRO A 80 -18.39 2.21 3.09
CA PRO A 80 -18.94 1.36 2.05
C PRO A 80 -18.76 2.05 0.68
N TYR A 81 -18.23 1.29 -0.28
CA TYR A 81 -18.09 1.76 -1.65
C TYR A 81 -19.42 1.57 -2.35
N SER A 82 -20.13 2.67 -2.63
CA SER A 82 -21.13 2.63 -3.70
C SER A 82 -20.37 2.50 -5.02
N THR A 83 -20.64 1.44 -5.76
CA THR A 83 -20.02 1.07 -7.05
C THR A 83 -20.33 2.04 -8.20
N GLU A 84 -20.68 3.31 -7.92
CA GLU A 84 -21.14 4.27 -8.93
C GLU A 84 -20.21 5.48 -9.12
N ALA A 85 -19.06 5.54 -8.46
CA ALA A 85 -18.08 6.61 -8.71
C ALA A 85 -17.03 6.18 -9.75
N THR A 86 -17.46 6.26 -11.00
CA THR A 86 -16.64 6.52 -12.19
C THR A 86 -15.54 7.56 -11.91
N ASP A 87 -14.32 7.28 -12.38
CA ASP A 87 -13.32 8.27 -12.78
C ASP A 87 -12.92 9.35 -11.75
N ALA A 88 -12.61 8.93 -10.53
CA ALA A 88 -11.75 9.74 -9.67
C ALA A 88 -10.40 9.05 -9.60
N GLY A 89 -9.56 9.32 -10.61
CA GLY A 89 -8.13 9.42 -10.42
C GLY A 89 -7.87 10.44 -9.31
N GLN A 90 -8.04 10.00 -8.06
CA GLN A 90 -7.45 10.66 -6.94
C GLN A 90 -5.97 10.42 -7.15
N ASP A 91 -5.35 11.42 -7.75
CA ASP A 91 -3.97 11.82 -7.57
C ASP A 91 -3.70 11.83 -6.06
N LEU A 92 -3.63 10.64 -5.47
CA LEU A 92 -2.75 10.37 -4.36
C LEU A 92 -1.41 10.54 -5.05
N ASN A 93 -0.93 11.78 -5.03
CA ASN A 93 0.43 12.18 -5.31
C ASN A 93 1.32 11.33 -4.40
N LEU A 94 1.50 10.10 -4.83
CA LEU A 94 2.40 9.14 -4.26
C LEU A 94 3.69 9.59 -4.85
N ASP A 95 4.24 10.65 -4.24
CA ASP A 95 5.59 11.10 -4.47
C ASP A 95 6.44 9.85 -4.72
N HIS A 96 6.74 9.64 -5.99
CA HIS A 96 8.03 9.21 -6.43
C HIS A 96 9.01 10.22 -5.82
N HIS A 97 9.30 10.05 -4.52
CA HIS A 97 10.61 10.43 -4.02
C HIS A 97 11.55 9.37 -4.58
N GLU A 98 11.76 9.45 -5.90
CA GLU A 98 13.03 9.12 -6.47
C GLU A 98 14.03 9.95 -5.66
N ASN A 99 14.87 9.23 -4.93
CA ASN A 99 15.94 9.80 -4.16
C ASN A 99 16.97 10.35 -5.16
N ILE A 100 16.70 11.49 -5.78
CA ILE A 100 17.68 12.20 -6.59
C ILE A 100 18.41 13.14 -5.64
N ARG A 101 19.36 12.56 -4.89
CA ARG A 101 20.48 13.32 -4.34
C ARG A 101 21.44 13.58 -5.51
N GLY A 102 21.54 14.84 -5.92
CA GLY A 102 22.54 15.37 -6.86
C GLY A 102 22.14 16.81 -7.18
N ALA A 103 22.61 17.79 -6.40
CA ALA A 103 23.85 18.53 -6.59
C ALA A 103 23.75 19.55 -7.74
N ASP A 104 24.17 20.78 -7.44
CA ASP A 104 24.43 21.92 -8.34
C ASP A 104 23.23 22.64 -8.97
N TYR A 105 23.20 23.95 -9.18
CA TYR A 105 23.96 25.15 -8.79
C TYR A 105 23.18 26.33 -9.44
N TYR A 106 23.49 27.57 -9.08
CA TYR A 106 22.97 28.86 -9.60
C TYR A 106 22.28 28.91 -10.99
N HIS A 107 21.18 29.68 -11.08
CA HIS A 107 21.14 30.93 -11.85
C HIS A 107 19.94 31.82 -11.48
#